data_AF-A0A2V6IV30-F1
#
_entry.id   AF-A0A2V6IV30-F1
#
_cell.length_a   1.000
_cell.length_b   1.000
_cell.length_c   1.000
_cell.angle_alpha   90.00
_cell.angle_beta   90.00
_cell.angle_gamma   90.00
#
_symmetry.space_group_name_H-M   'P 1'
#
loop_
_entity.id
_entity.type
_entity.pdbx_description
1 polymer ?
#
loop_
_entity_poly.entity_id
_entity_poly.type
_entity_poly.pdbx_seq_one_letter_code
_entity_poly.pdbx_strand_id
1 'polypeptide(L)'
;MAIAGFIIARDSPKSVMVRALGPTLTGFGIAAALSDPMVDLRDGAGNRIATNDNWKDSQQQAIAESGFAPSNDSEAVIVSTLAPGNYTAIVSGKANSTGVSLVEVYELDSIGRLLKFSSRGFAGGDDNVIIAGVILKGSDNGTICFRALGPSLAGFGVQGVLANPRLDLFNTQGTKVGANDNWTLAEERH
;
A
#
# COMPACT_ATOMS: atom_id res chain seq x y z
N MET A 1 -8.35 -9.28 -2.06
CA MET A 1 -8.27 -8.43 -0.86
C MET A 1 -6.81 -8.18 -0.54
N ALA A 2 -6.42 -6.92 -0.44
CA ALA A 2 -5.14 -6.49 0.11
C ALA A 2 -5.39 -5.74 1.42
N ILE A 3 -4.41 -5.73 2.30
CA ILE A 3 -4.42 -5.05 3.59
C ILE A 3 -3.13 -4.25 3.64
N ALA A 4 -3.13 -3.01 4.12
CA ALA A 4 -1.92 -2.25 4.39
C ALA A 4 -1.92 -1.77 5.84
N GLY A 5 -0.92 -2.21 6.62
CA GLY A 5 -0.70 -1.74 7.98
C GLY A 5 0.28 -0.57 7.97
N PHE A 6 -0.02 0.49 8.71
CA PHE A 6 0.90 1.62 8.86
C PHE A 6 0.83 2.21 10.27
N ILE A 7 1.87 2.94 10.65
CA ILE A 7 2.03 3.53 11.98
C ILE A 7 2.26 5.03 11.85
N ILE A 8 1.50 5.81 12.63
CA ILE A 8 1.75 7.22 12.84
C ILE A 8 2.65 7.38 14.08
N ALA A 9 3.82 8.01 13.88
CA ALA A 9 4.84 8.15 14.91
C ALA A 9 4.41 9.07 16.07
N ARG A 10 5.10 8.98 17.21
CA ARG A 10 4.67 9.51 18.52
C ARG A 10 4.83 11.03 18.73
N ASP A 11 4.77 11.84 17.68
CA ASP A 11 5.02 13.28 17.80
C ASP A 11 3.73 14.13 17.75
N SER A 12 2.78 13.79 16.88
CA SER A 12 1.58 14.60 16.61
C SER A 12 0.61 13.87 15.68
N PRO A 13 -0.69 14.27 15.62
CA PRO A 13 -1.57 13.84 14.55
C PRO A 13 -1.03 14.23 13.17
N LYS A 14 -1.15 13.33 12.20
CA LYS A 14 -0.64 13.46 10.84
C LYS A 14 -1.77 13.46 9.82
N SER A 15 -1.63 14.28 8.78
CA SER A 15 -2.56 14.24 7.65
C SER A 15 -2.10 13.12 6.74
N VAL A 16 -2.96 12.14 6.49
CA VAL A 16 -2.62 10.93 5.76
C VAL A 16 -3.56 10.73 4.60
N MET A 17 -3.02 10.39 3.44
CA MET A 17 -3.80 9.91 2.30
C MET A 17 -3.58 8.41 2.11
N VAL A 18 -4.65 7.64 2.06
CA VAL A 18 -4.65 6.23 1.65
C VAL A 18 -5.27 6.14 0.27
N ARG A 19 -4.60 5.50 -0.68
CA ARG A 19 -5.03 5.37 -2.07
C ARG A 19 -4.97 3.91 -2.51
N ALA A 20 -6.01 3.44 -3.20
CA ALA A 20 -5.99 2.18 -3.92
C ALA A 20 -6.14 2.45 -5.42
N LEU A 21 -5.22 1.89 -6.21
CA LEU A 21 -5.20 1.96 -7.67
C LEU A 21 -5.55 0.59 -8.27
N GLY A 22 -6.53 0.57 -9.16
CA GLY A 22 -7.03 -0.59 -9.88
C GLY A 22 -7.00 -0.29 -11.37
N PRO A 23 -8.02 0.40 -11.94
CA PRO A 23 -8.06 0.77 -13.35
C PRO A 23 -6.79 1.41 -13.90
N THR A 24 -6.09 2.23 -13.10
CA THR A 24 -4.83 2.88 -13.48
C THR A 24 -3.75 1.87 -13.87
N LEU A 25 -3.73 0.68 -13.28
CA LEU A 25 -2.73 -0.36 -13.53
C LEU A 25 -2.81 -0.94 -14.96
N THR A 26 -3.96 -0.83 -15.62
CA THR A 26 -4.11 -1.28 -17.02
C THR A 26 -3.20 -0.51 -17.97
N GLY A 27 -2.94 0.78 -17.69
CA GLY A 27 -1.99 1.61 -18.43
C GLY A 27 -0.53 1.19 -18.27
N PHE A 28 -0.23 0.36 -17.27
CA PHE A 28 1.08 -0.24 -17.02
C PHE A 28 1.16 -1.70 -17.49
N GLY A 29 0.19 -2.18 -18.26
CA GLY A 29 0.17 -3.53 -18.80
C GLY A 29 -0.38 -4.60 -17.85
N ILE A 30 -0.93 -4.22 -16.70
CA ILE A 30 -1.57 -5.18 -15.78
C ILE A 30 -2.99 -5.46 -16.26
N ALA A 31 -3.16 -6.54 -17.02
CA ALA A 31 -4.44 -6.90 -17.64
C ALA A 31 -5.51 -7.32 -16.60
N ALA A 32 -5.11 -7.98 -15.52
CA ALA A 32 -6.01 -8.46 -14.46
C ALA A 32 -6.23 -7.43 -13.34
N ALA A 33 -6.22 -6.14 -13.65
CA ALA A 33 -6.42 -5.08 -12.67
C ALA A 33 -7.83 -5.09 -12.08
N LEU A 34 -7.94 -4.79 -10.78
CA LEU A 34 -9.22 -4.64 -10.09
C LEU A 34 -9.95 -3.42 -10.66
N SER A 35 -11.15 -3.60 -11.20
CA SER A 35 -11.85 -2.54 -11.96
C SER A 35 -12.49 -1.45 -11.10
N ASP A 36 -12.78 -1.75 -9.84
CA ASP A 36 -13.47 -0.85 -8.90
C ASP A 36 -12.97 -1.13 -7.47
N PRO A 37 -11.77 -0.62 -7.12
CA PRO A 37 -11.22 -0.75 -5.78
C PRO A 37 -11.99 0.07 -4.74
N MET A 38 -12.10 -0.49 -3.54
CA MET A 38 -12.67 0.16 -2.36
C MET A 38 -11.65 0.09 -1.21
N VAL A 39 -11.50 1.18 -0.46
CA VAL A 39 -10.68 1.26 0.76
C VAL A 39 -11.59 1.29 1.99
N ASP A 40 -11.26 0.50 3.01
CA ASP A 40 -11.79 0.57 4.38
C ASP A 40 -10.63 0.85 5.34
N LEU A 41 -10.62 2.04 5.93
CA LEU A 41 -9.59 2.48 6.88
C LEU A 41 -10.03 2.19 8.32
N ARG A 42 -9.16 1.52 9.07
CA ARG A 42 -9.40 1.00 10.41
C ARG A 42 -8.35 1.49 11.40
N ASP A 43 -8.76 1.73 12.65
CA ASP A 43 -7.85 1.99 13.76
C ASP A 43 -7.20 0.70 14.30
N GLY A 44 -6.29 0.84 15.27
CA GLY A 44 -5.59 -0.30 15.89
C GLY A 44 -6.47 -1.23 16.72
N ALA A 45 -7.70 -0.82 17.04
CA ALA A 45 -8.72 -1.66 17.68
C ALA A 45 -9.64 -2.35 16.67
N GLY A 46 -9.50 -2.05 15.37
CA GLY A 46 -10.32 -2.60 14.28
C GLY A 46 -11.60 -1.82 14.00
N ASN A 47 -11.81 -0.65 14.62
CA ASN A 47 -12.96 0.19 14.32
C ASN A 47 -12.78 0.88 12.97
N ARG A 48 -13.86 0.99 12.20
CA ARG A 48 -13.84 1.71 10.92
C ARG A 48 -13.80 3.22 11.15
N ILE A 49 -12.79 3.85 10.58
CA ILE A 49 -12.61 5.30 10.54
C ILE A 49 -13.33 5.86 9.32
N ALA A 50 -13.08 5.29 8.14
CA ALA A 50 -13.61 5.79 6.87
C ALA A 50 -13.64 4.69 5.81
N THR A 51 -14.44 4.89 4.77
CA THR A 51 -14.42 4.05 3.58
C THR A 51 -14.68 4.90 2.34
N ASN A 52 -14.08 4.52 1.21
CA ASN A 52 -14.34 5.16 -0.07
C ASN A 52 -14.05 4.20 -1.23
N ASP A 53 -14.79 4.34 -2.33
CA ASP A 53 -14.62 3.63 -3.61
C ASP A 53 -14.43 4.58 -4.81
N ASN A 54 -14.76 5.88 -4.70
CA ASN A 54 -14.46 6.86 -5.74
C ASN A 54 -13.84 8.14 -5.16
N TRP A 55 -12.67 8.52 -5.64
CA TRP A 55 -11.90 9.63 -5.05
C TRP A 55 -12.59 11.00 -5.20
N LYS A 56 -13.49 11.15 -6.17
CA LYS A 56 -14.22 12.42 -6.41
C LYS A 56 -15.46 12.60 -5.52
N ASP A 57 -15.97 11.55 -4.88
CA ASP A 57 -17.29 11.61 -4.24
C ASP A 57 -17.34 12.51 -2.99
N SER A 58 -16.23 12.64 -2.26
CA SER A 58 -16.23 13.32 -0.96
C SER A 58 -15.08 14.30 -0.72
N GLN A 59 -13.88 14.04 -1.26
CA GLN A 59 -12.66 14.78 -0.93
C GLN A 59 -11.92 15.29 -2.18
N GLN A 60 -12.64 15.46 -3.30
CA GLN A 60 -12.06 15.78 -4.62
C GLN A 60 -11.06 16.93 -4.57
N GLN A 61 -11.41 18.05 -3.94
CA GLN A 61 -10.55 19.23 -3.91
C GLN A 61 -9.23 18.94 -3.18
N ALA A 62 -9.30 18.42 -1.95
CA ALA A 62 -8.10 18.10 -1.16
C ALA A 62 -7.22 17.05 -1.85
N ILE A 63 -7.82 16.05 -2.51
CA ILE A 63 -7.09 15.03 -3.26
C ILE A 63 -6.42 15.62 -4.50
N ALA A 64 -7.09 16.51 -5.22
CA ALA A 64 -6.50 17.21 -6.37
C ALA A 64 -5.32 18.10 -5.94
N GLU A 65 -5.48 18.85 -4.85
CA GLU A 65 -4.44 19.73 -4.29
C GLU A 65 -3.23 18.96 -3.74
N SER A 66 -3.40 17.68 -3.35
CA SER A 66 -2.29 16.82 -2.91
C SER A 66 -1.26 16.51 -4.00
N GLY A 67 -1.63 16.63 -5.29
CA GLY A 67 -0.81 16.21 -6.41
C GLY A 67 -0.74 14.68 -6.63
N PHE A 68 -1.55 13.90 -5.91
CA PHE A 68 -1.62 12.44 -6.01
C PHE A 68 -3.01 11.94 -6.45
N ALA A 69 -3.83 12.81 -7.06
CA ALA A 69 -5.12 12.41 -7.62
C ALA A 69 -4.94 11.26 -8.65
N PRO A 70 -5.72 10.17 -8.54
CA PRO A 70 -5.77 9.15 -9.56
C PRO A 70 -6.28 9.70 -10.90
N SER A 71 -5.90 9.06 -12.01
CA SER A 71 -6.39 9.42 -13.35
C SER A 71 -7.77 8.84 -13.66
N ASN A 72 -8.21 7.82 -12.93
CA ASN A 72 -9.52 7.19 -13.08
C ASN A 72 -10.41 7.52 -11.88
N ASP A 73 -11.70 7.77 -12.14
CA ASP A 73 -12.65 8.23 -11.13
C ASP A 73 -13.11 7.10 -10.18
N SER A 74 -13.07 5.84 -10.64
CA SER A 74 -13.38 4.63 -9.86
C SER A 74 -12.23 4.17 -8.95
N GLU A 75 -11.29 5.06 -8.65
CA GLU A 75 -10.17 4.77 -7.75
C GLU A 75 -10.50 5.25 -6.34
N ALA A 76 -10.16 4.46 -5.33
CA ALA A 76 -10.47 4.78 -3.95
C ALA A 76 -9.38 5.63 -3.30
N VAL A 77 -9.78 6.75 -2.68
CA VAL A 77 -8.87 7.60 -1.89
C VAL A 77 -9.54 8.06 -0.61
N ILE A 78 -8.84 7.98 0.51
CA ILE A 78 -9.25 8.54 1.80
C ILE A 78 -8.17 9.50 2.27
N VAL A 79 -8.54 10.74 2.60
CA VAL A 79 -7.69 11.68 3.34
C VAL A 79 -8.20 11.78 4.77
N SER A 80 -7.33 11.58 5.77
CA SER A 80 -7.73 11.66 7.18
C SER A 80 -6.59 12.18 8.05
N THR A 81 -6.94 12.94 9.09
CA THR A 81 -5.99 13.32 10.14
C THR A 81 -6.01 12.25 11.22
N LEU A 82 -4.89 11.55 11.38
CA LEU A 82 -4.75 10.39 12.26
C LEU A 82 -3.82 10.71 13.42
N ALA A 83 -4.27 10.43 14.65
CA ALA A 83 -3.43 10.53 15.84
C ALA A 83 -2.28 9.51 15.80
N PRO A 84 -1.24 9.65 16.65
CA PRO A 84 -0.22 8.61 16.79
C PRO A 84 -0.84 7.25 17.15
N GLY A 85 -0.54 6.22 16.37
CA GLY A 85 -1.20 4.93 16.50
C GLY A 85 -0.93 3.97 15.34
N ASN A 86 -1.48 2.76 15.47
CA ASN A 86 -1.46 1.75 14.41
C ASN A 86 -2.76 1.83 13.62
N TYR A 87 -2.65 1.68 12.30
CA TYR A 87 -3.79 1.75 11.38
C TYR A 87 -3.70 0.66 10.34
N THR A 88 -4.86 0.29 9.81
CA THR A 88 -4.98 -0.70 8.74
C THR A 88 -5.88 -0.16 7.64
N ALA A 89 -5.39 -0.10 6.41
CA ALA A 89 -6.21 0.06 5.22
C ALA A 89 -6.54 -1.31 4.65
N ILE A 90 -7.79 -1.58 4.31
CA ILE A 90 -8.23 -2.82 3.67
C ILE A 90 -8.72 -2.45 2.28
N VAL A 91 -8.15 -3.09 1.26
CA VAL A 91 -8.53 -2.92 -0.14
C VAL A 91 -9.27 -4.16 -0.62
N SER A 92 -10.47 -3.93 -1.14
CA SER A 92 -11.32 -4.96 -1.76
C SER A 92 -11.91 -4.44 -3.05
N GLY A 93 -12.44 -5.34 -3.88
CA GLY A 93 -13.28 -4.95 -5.00
C GLY A 93 -14.70 -4.62 -4.56
N LYS A 94 -15.26 -3.54 -5.10
CA LYS A 94 -16.69 -3.26 -4.97
C LYS A 94 -17.50 -4.46 -5.47
N ALA A 95 -18.60 -4.75 -4.78
CA ALA A 95 -19.47 -5.90 -5.06
C ALA A 95 -18.73 -7.25 -5.12
N ASN A 96 -17.65 -7.41 -4.36
CA ASN A 96 -16.79 -8.61 -4.31
C ASN A 96 -16.05 -8.93 -5.62
N SER A 97 -15.80 -7.94 -6.46
CA SER A 97 -14.91 -8.11 -7.60
C SER A 97 -13.48 -8.46 -7.17
N THR A 98 -12.75 -9.12 -8.07
CA THR A 98 -11.37 -9.58 -7.85
C THR A 98 -10.46 -9.00 -8.93
N GLY A 99 -9.18 -8.87 -8.58
CA GLY A 99 -8.16 -8.32 -9.46
C GLY A 99 -6.96 -7.79 -8.68
N VAL A 100 -5.95 -7.36 -9.41
CA VAL A 100 -4.73 -6.74 -8.90
C VAL A 100 -5.01 -5.28 -8.55
N SER A 101 -4.63 -4.86 -7.34
CA SER A 101 -4.69 -3.47 -6.93
C SER A 101 -3.43 -3.09 -6.18
N LEU A 102 -2.99 -1.85 -6.39
CA LEU A 102 -1.90 -1.21 -5.68
C LEU A 102 -2.48 -0.38 -4.54
N VAL A 103 -1.97 -0.54 -3.32
CA VAL A 103 -2.32 0.30 -2.17
C VAL A 103 -1.12 1.16 -1.77
N GLU A 104 -1.38 2.43 -1.50
CA GLU A 104 -0.37 3.43 -1.14
C GLU A 104 -0.86 4.26 0.05
N VAL A 105 0.08 4.68 0.91
CA VAL A 105 -0.18 5.58 2.05
C VAL A 105 0.84 6.71 2.03
N TYR A 106 0.37 7.94 2.14
CA TYR A 106 1.18 9.16 2.12
C TYR A 106 0.95 9.98 3.40
N GLU A 107 2.02 10.53 3.98
CA GLU A 107 1.92 11.67 4.90
C GLU A 107 1.82 12.94 4.04
N LEU A 108 0.78 13.75 4.25
CA LEU A 108 0.55 14.99 3.50
C LEU A 108 1.14 16.21 4.21
N ASP A 109 1.39 16.14 5.52
CA ASP A 109 1.93 17.25 6.32
C ASP A 109 3.45 17.36 6.30
N SER A 110 4.16 16.39 5.71
CA SER A 110 5.60 16.48 5.48
C SER A 110 5.97 16.05 4.06
N ILE A 111 6.37 17.03 3.24
CA ILE A 111 7.16 16.80 2.02
C ILE A 111 8.55 16.28 2.44
N GLY A 112 8.67 14.99 2.74
CA GLY A 112 9.96 14.47 3.22
C GLY A 112 9.97 13.10 3.87
N ARG A 113 8.95 12.75 4.65
CA ARG A 113 9.07 11.67 5.63
C ARG A 113 8.28 10.44 5.25
N LEU A 114 8.99 9.31 5.12
CA LEU A 114 8.36 8.00 4.99
C LEU A 114 7.62 7.62 6.27
N LEU A 115 6.31 7.37 6.13
CA LEU A 115 5.58 6.56 7.08
C LEU A 115 6.02 5.10 6.94
N LYS A 116 6.07 4.37 8.06
CA LYS A 116 6.27 2.92 8.01
C LYS A 116 5.08 2.29 7.28
N PHE A 117 5.32 1.78 6.07
CA PHE A 117 4.31 1.13 5.23
C PHE A 117 4.49 -0.39 5.26
N SER A 118 3.41 -1.12 5.42
CA SER A 118 3.35 -2.58 5.30
C SER A 118 2.11 -2.95 4.51
N SER A 119 2.19 -3.96 3.64
CA SER A 119 1.02 -4.53 2.96
C SER A 119 0.99 -6.05 3.07
N ARG A 120 -0.20 -6.61 3.26
CA ARG A 120 -0.56 -8.03 3.28
C ARG A 120 -1.73 -8.25 2.32
N GLY A 121 -1.48 -8.80 1.14
CA GLY A 121 -2.52 -9.30 0.24
C GLY A 121 -2.36 -10.81 0.04
N PHE A 122 -3.16 -11.39 -0.84
CA PHE A 122 -2.86 -12.71 -1.36
C PHE A 122 -1.75 -12.56 -2.41
N ALA A 123 -0.62 -13.23 -2.21
CA ALA A 123 0.40 -13.42 -3.24
C ALA A 123 0.45 -14.93 -3.57
N GLY A 124 0.20 -15.27 -4.83
CA GLY A 124 0.29 -16.63 -5.37
C GLY A 124 1.40 -16.73 -6.42
N GLY A 125 1.51 -17.89 -7.08
CA GLY A 125 2.32 -18.02 -8.29
C GLY A 125 1.74 -17.20 -9.46
N ASP A 126 2.55 -17.02 -10.50
CA ASP A 126 2.23 -16.31 -11.75
C ASP A 126 1.88 -14.82 -11.52
N ASP A 127 0.76 -14.33 -12.06
CA ASP A 127 0.38 -12.91 -12.03
C ASP A 127 -0.19 -12.42 -10.69
N ASN A 128 -0.30 -13.32 -9.69
CA ASN A 128 -0.90 -13.01 -8.39
C ASN A 128 0.15 -12.43 -7.43
N VAL A 129 0.65 -11.22 -7.73
CA VAL A 129 1.66 -10.54 -6.90
C VAL A 129 1.06 -9.42 -6.05
N ILE A 130 1.63 -9.20 -4.87
CA ILE A 130 1.37 -7.97 -4.10
C ILE A 130 2.39 -6.94 -4.57
N ILE A 131 1.90 -5.81 -5.09
CA ILE A 131 2.73 -4.65 -5.40
C ILE A 131 2.57 -3.64 -4.27
N ALA A 132 3.66 -3.38 -3.56
CA ALA A 132 3.76 -2.35 -2.54
C ALA A 132 4.60 -1.19 -3.11
N GLY A 133 3.95 -0.08 -3.45
CA GLY A 133 4.63 1.12 -3.95
C GLY A 133 5.12 2.00 -2.79
N VAL A 134 6.35 2.50 -2.89
CA VAL A 134 6.90 3.50 -1.96
C VAL A 134 7.46 4.66 -2.79
N ILE A 135 6.99 5.88 -2.54
CA ILE A 135 7.50 7.10 -3.18
C ILE A 135 8.23 7.94 -2.13
N LEU A 136 9.46 8.32 -2.44
CA LEU A 136 10.26 9.24 -1.63
C LEU A 136 10.23 10.62 -2.27
N LYS A 137 9.78 11.63 -1.52
CA LYS A 137 9.97 13.04 -1.86
C LYS A 137 10.79 13.65 -0.72
N GLY A 138 11.88 14.35 -1.02
CA GLY A 138 12.76 14.97 -0.04
C GLY A 138 14.25 14.78 -0.38
N SER A 139 15.13 15.53 0.29
CA SER A 139 16.60 15.38 0.19
C SER A 139 17.18 14.36 1.19
N ASP A 140 16.32 13.70 1.96
CA ASP A 140 16.72 12.73 2.96
C ASP A 140 17.16 11.42 2.29
N ASN A 141 18.47 11.16 2.31
CA ASN A 141 19.10 9.93 1.87
C ASN A 141 18.93 8.78 2.88
N GLY A 142 17.71 8.61 3.41
CA GLY A 142 17.41 7.58 4.40
C GLY A 142 17.46 6.17 3.79
N THR A 143 18.00 5.20 4.55
CA THR A 143 17.93 3.78 4.20
C THR A 143 16.51 3.26 4.46
N ILE A 144 15.93 2.56 3.48
CA ILE A 144 14.60 1.96 3.57
C ILE A 144 14.74 0.46 3.70
N CYS A 145 14.10 -0.13 4.71
CA CYS A 145 13.99 -1.57 4.81
C CYS A 145 12.66 -2.04 4.25
N PHE A 146 12.71 -2.88 3.21
CA PHE A 146 11.56 -3.64 2.74
C PHE A 146 11.61 -5.05 3.34
N ARG A 147 10.46 -5.60 3.74
CA ARG A 147 10.38 -6.98 4.25
C ARG A 147 9.13 -7.66 3.73
N ALA A 148 9.30 -8.81 3.08
CA ALA A 148 8.23 -9.75 2.78
C ALA A 148 8.21 -10.86 3.84
N LEU A 149 7.05 -11.12 4.45
CA LEU A 149 6.86 -12.19 5.43
C LEU A 149 5.90 -13.24 4.86
N GLY A 150 6.31 -14.50 4.87
CA GLY A 150 5.53 -15.64 4.38
C GLY A 150 5.41 -16.75 5.44
N PRO A 151 6.38 -17.67 5.55
CA PRO A 151 6.28 -18.82 6.47
C PRO A 151 6.06 -18.46 7.93
N SER A 152 6.72 -17.39 8.41
CA SER A 152 6.63 -16.97 9.82
C SER A 152 5.23 -16.52 10.24
N LEU A 153 4.36 -16.18 9.30
CA LEU A 153 2.98 -15.78 9.58
C LEU A 153 2.09 -16.97 9.98
N ALA A 154 2.44 -18.20 9.57
CA ALA A 154 1.72 -19.40 9.97
C ALA A 154 1.77 -19.61 11.50
N GLY A 155 2.89 -19.22 12.14
CA GLY A 155 3.04 -19.23 13.60
C GLY A 155 2.10 -18.27 14.34
N PHE A 156 1.53 -17.29 13.63
CA PHE A 156 0.51 -16.36 14.13
C PHE A 156 -0.92 -16.74 13.72
N GLY A 157 -1.13 -17.98 13.24
CA GLY A 157 -2.46 -18.49 12.85
C GLY A 157 -2.95 -18.03 11.47
N VAL A 158 -2.08 -17.44 10.65
CA VAL A 158 -2.43 -17.00 9.30
C VAL A 158 -2.38 -18.22 8.35
N GLN A 159 -3.50 -18.51 7.67
CA GLN A 159 -3.57 -19.57 6.66
C GLN A 159 -3.27 -19.03 5.25
N GLY A 160 -2.85 -19.92 4.33
CA GLY A 160 -2.59 -19.55 2.92
C GLY A 160 -1.36 -18.66 2.73
N VAL A 161 -0.33 -18.81 3.57
CA VAL A 161 0.89 -18.01 3.50
C VAL A 161 1.74 -18.37 2.28
N LEU A 162 2.45 -17.39 1.72
CA LEU A 162 3.45 -17.63 0.69
C LEU A 162 4.63 -18.42 1.28
N ALA A 163 4.87 -19.63 0.76
CA ALA A 163 5.87 -20.55 1.32
C ALA A 163 7.31 -20.09 1.11
N ASN A 164 7.58 -19.35 0.02
CA ASN A 164 8.87 -18.71 -0.21
C ASN A 164 8.69 -17.27 -0.73
N PRO A 165 8.68 -16.26 0.16
CA PRO A 165 8.52 -14.88 -0.22
C PRO A 165 9.80 -14.32 -0.85
N ARG A 166 9.67 -13.77 -2.06
CA ARG A 166 10.71 -13.03 -2.75
C ARG A 166 10.30 -11.57 -2.93
N LEU A 167 11.24 -10.67 -2.74
CA LEU A 167 11.07 -9.24 -2.97
C LEU A 167 11.87 -8.84 -4.20
N ASP A 168 11.24 -8.10 -5.10
CA ASP A 168 11.91 -7.38 -6.18
C ASP A 168 11.62 -5.90 -6.03
N LEU A 169 12.64 -5.06 -6.20
CA LEU A 169 12.51 -3.61 -6.19
C LEU A 169 12.67 -3.09 -7.61
N PHE A 170 11.73 -2.27 -8.06
CA PHE A 170 11.77 -1.61 -9.36
C PHE A 170 11.76 -0.09 -9.18
N ASN A 171 12.48 0.62 -10.05
CA ASN A 171 12.42 2.08 -10.10
C ASN A 171 11.20 2.58 -10.91
N THR A 172 11.02 3.90 -11.00
CA THR A 172 9.91 4.53 -11.73
C THR A 172 9.89 4.25 -13.24
N GLN A 173 10.99 3.76 -13.80
CA GLN A 173 11.10 3.34 -15.21
C GLN A 173 10.80 1.85 -15.39
N GLY A 174 10.37 1.14 -14.34
CA GLY A 174 10.15 -0.30 -14.36
C GLY A 174 11.43 -1.13 -14.42
N THR A 175 12.60 -0.53 -14.16
CA THR A 175 13.87 -1.25 -14.10
C THR A 175 14.07 -1.86 -12.73
N LYS A 176 14.43 -3.14 -12.66
CA LYS A 176 14.75 -3.79 -11.39
C LYS A 176 16.05 -3.23 -10.81
N VAL A 177 15.99 -2.73 -9.58
CA VAL A 177 17.11 -2.10 -8.85
C VAL A 177 17.51 -2.87 -7.58
N GLY A 178 16.76 -3.91 -7.21
CA GLY A 178 17.10 -4.76 -6.07
C GLY A 178 16.26 -6.03 -6.03
N ALA A 179 16.73 -7.03 -5.27
CA ALA A 179 16.00 -8.24 -4.99
C ALA A 179 16.39 -8.78 -3.61
N ASN A 180 15.51 -9.55 -2.97
CA ASN A 180 15.85 -10.38 -1.83
C ASN A 180 15.00 -11.66 -1.86
N ASP A 181 15.63 -12.82 -1.86
CA ASP A 181 14.98 -14.14 -1.81
C ASP A 181 15.61 -14.95 -0.68
N ASN A 182 14.84 -15.21 0.38
CA ASN A 182 15.28 -15.75 1.68
C ASN A 182 16.04 -14.77 2.60
N TRP A 183 16.27 -15.22 3.83
CA TRP A 183 17.02 -14.49 4.85
C TRP A 183 18.14 -15.40 5.37
N THR A 184 19.25 -15.45 4.63
CA THR A 184 20.49 -16.12 5.10
C THR A 184 21.71 -15.21 4.92
N LEU A 185 22.77 -15.56 5.63
CA LEU A 185 23.81 -14.66 6.12
C LEU A 185 24.72 -14.06 5.03
N ALA A 186 24.92 -12.74 5.15
CA ALA A 186 26.14 -11.97 4.90
C ALA A 186 26.30 -11.12 3.62
N GLU A 187 25.63 -11.39 2.48
CA GLU A 187 25.96 -10.64 1.24
C GLU A 187 24.84 -9.77 0.63
N GLU A 188 23.61 -9.81 1.15
CA GLU A 188 22.47 -9.10 0.54
C GLU A 188 21.77 -8.14 1.52
N ARG A 189 22.53 -7.23 2.15
CA ARG A 189 21.97 -6.14 2.97
C ARG A 189 22.20 -4.80 2.27
N HIS A 190 21.22 -4.37 1.48
CA HIS A 190 21.05 -2.99 1.05
C HIS A 190 19.72 -2.44 1.54
#